data_AF-A0A5J4LR53-F1
#
_entry.id   AF-A0A5J4LR53-F1
#
_cell.length_a   1.000
_cell.length_b   1.000
_cell.length_c   1.000
_cell.angle_alpha   90.00
_cell.angle_beta   90.00
_cell.angle_gamma   90.00
#
_symmetry.space_group_name_H-M   'P 1'
#
loop_
_entity.id
_entity.type
_entity.pdbx_description
1 polymer ?
#
loop_
_entity_poly.entity_id
_entity_poly.type
_entity_poly.pdbx_seq_one_letter_code
_entity_poly.pdbx_strand_id
1 'polypeptide(L)'
;MPRTPTLALLGGGFSDDPDTLLDDFVLEASGRPRPKVCFLPTASGDAPGYIEKFHTALAARACEPVHLELFRRTVTDLRAFVLSQDVVYVGGGNTANMLAVWRVHGHYDSEPSRRPGYLAAVNDLALPGGWALDDGAAALFTGGRLVDVVTRRPGATLRRVDVGADGAVTETARPARLLGT
;
A
#
# COMPACT_ATOMS: atom_id res chain seq x y z
N MET A 1 -22.56 -1.59 13.00
CA MET A 1 -21.44 -0.63 13.14
C MET A 1 -20.54 -0.76 11.93
N PRO A 2 -20.10 0.34 11.29
CA PRO A 2 -19.08 0.25 10.24
C PRO A 2 -17.81 -0.34 10.86
N ARG A 3 -17.32 -1.43 10.27
CA ARG A 3 -16.18 -2.19 10.80
C ARG A 3 -14.88 -1.52 10.38
N THR A 4 -13.89 -1.60 11.24
CA THR A 4 -12.57 -1.00 11.02
C THR A 4 -11.88 -1.65 9.82
N PRO A 5 -11.49 -0.90 8.78
CA PRO A 5 -10.80 -1.46 7.63
C PRO A 5 -9.43 -2.00 8.02
N THR A 6 -9.02 -3.09 7.36
CA THR A 6 -7.70 -3.69 7.47
C THR A 6 -6.90 -3.34 6.22
N LEU A 7 -5.73 -2.71 6.39
CA LEU A 7 -4.81 -2.33 5.32
C LEU A 7 -3.53 -3.15 5.47
N ALA A 8 -3.12 -3.85 4.42
CA ALA A 8 -1.89 -4.62 4.40
C ALA A 8 -0.92 -4.03 3.36
N LEU A 9 0.11 -3.34 3.84
CA LEU A 9 1.18 -2.87 2.96
C LEU A 9 2.18 -4.01 2.79
N LEU A 10 2.56 -4.30 1.55
CA LEU A 10 3.42 -5.43 1.21
C LEU A 10 4.55 -4.96 0.30
N GLY A 11 5.79 -5.20 0.71
CA GLY A 11 6.96 -5.09 -0.16
C GLY A 11 7.16 -6.42 -0.88
N GLY A 12 6.33 -6.75 -1.87
CA GLY A 12 6.36 -8.07 -2.55
C GLY A 12 5.14 -8.94 -2.22
N GLY A 13 5.28 -10.26 -2.32
CA GLY A 13 4.16 -11.22 -2.26
C GLY A 13 3.90 -11.84 -3.62
N PHE A 14 2.65 -11.78 -4.08
CA PHE A 14 2.14 -12.41 -5.30
C PHE A 14 2.96 -12.25 -6.59
N SER A 15 3.88 -11.27 -6.68
CA SER A 15 4.62 -10.96 -7.91
C SER A 15 5.95 -11.68 -8.06
N ASP A 16 6.72 -11.77 -6.99
CA ASP A 16 8.14 -12.17 -7.03
C ASP A 16 8.52 -13.13 -5.90
N ASP A 17 7.57 -13.49 -5.03
CA ASP A 17 7.82 -14.45 -3.97
C ASP A 17 7.72 -15.90 -4.49
N PRO A 18 8.63 -16.79 -4.06
CA PRO A 18 8.62 -18.20 -4.47
C PRO A 18 7.55 -19.02 -3.73
N ASP A 19 6.94 -18.43 -2.71
CA ASP A 19 5.95 -19.01 -1.81
C ASP A 19 4.77 -18.06 -1.66
N THR A 20 3.77 -18.50 -0.90
CA THR A 20 2.50 -17.77 -0.76
C THR A 20 2.26 -17.27 0.66
N LEU A 21 3.28 -17.27 1.51
CA LEU A 21 3.14 -17.03 2.95
C LEU A 21 2.57 -15.65 3.25
N LEU A 22 3.04 -14.62 2.55
CA LEU A 22 2.54 -13.25 2.72
C LEU A 22 1.08 -13.12 2.25
N ASP A 23 0.74 -13.79 1.15
CA ASP A 23 -0.63 -13.76 0.61
C ASP A 23 -1.61 -14.48 1.54
N ASP A 24 -1.22 -15.65 2.03
CA ASP A 24 -2.01 -16.43 2.99
C ASP A 24 -2.23 -15.64 4.29
N PHE A 25 -1.15 -15.07 4.85
CA PHE A 25 -1.23 -14.26 6.07
C PHE A 25 -2.23 -13.10 5.94
N VAL A 26 -2.20 -12.38 4.82
CA VAL A 26 -3.07 -11.22 4.62
C VAL A 26 -4.53 -11.63 4.43
N LEU A 27 -4.79 -12.71 3.70
CA LEU A 27 -6.13 -13.27 3.55
C LEU A 27 -6.68 -13.76 4.90
N GLU A 28 -5.88 -14.44 5.71
CA GLU A 28 -6.25 -14.89 7.06
C GLU A 28 -6.51 -13.71 8.01
N ALA A 29 -5.65 -12.68 7.96
CA ALA A 29 -5.78 -11.47 8.78
C ALA A 29 -7.09 -10.69 8.49
N SER A 30 -7.71 -10.90 7.32
CA SER A 30 -9.03 -10.34 7.02
C SER A 30 -10.15 -10.89 7.92
N GLY A 31 -9.96 -12.08 8.50
CA GLY A 31 -10.95 -12.79 9.29
C GLY A 31 -12.23 -13.18 8.52
N ARG A 32 -12.19 -13.17 7.18
CA ARG A 32 -13.33 -13.51 6.32
C ARG A 32 -13.09 -14.77 5.50
N PRO A 33 -14.12 -15.62 5.28
CA PRO A 33 -14.00 -16.78 4.40
C PRO A 33 -13.73 -16.43 2.94
N ARG A 34 -14.14 -15.23 2.50
CA ARG A 34 -13.97 -14.73 1.14
C ARG A 34 -13.78 -13.20 1.13
N PRO A 35 -12.58 -12.68 1.48
CA PRO A 35 -12.35 -11.25 1.57
C PRO A 35 -12.31 -10.56 0.21
N LYS A 36 -12.71 -9.29 0.18
CA LYS A 36 -12.48 -8.36 -0.94
C LYS A 36 -11.07 -7.82 -0.87
N VAL A 37 -10.28 -8.08 -1.92
CA VAL A 37 -8.86 -7.76 -1.96
C VAL A 37 -8.62 -6.77 -3.09
N CYS A 38 -8.27 -5.54 -2.76
CA CYS A 38 -7.99 -4.49 -3.73
C CYS A 38 -6.51 -4.30 -3.96
N PHE A 39 -6.06 -4.39 -5.21
CA PHE A 39 -4.71 -4.02 -5.62
C PHE A 39 -4.61 -2.57 -6.10
N LEU A 40 -3.60 -1.84 -5.62
CA LEU A 40 -3.22 -0.49 -6.01
C LEU A 40 -1.88 -0.54 -6.78
N PRO A 41 -1.89 -0.67 -8.12
CA PRO A 41 -0.70 -0.76 -8.95
C PRO A 41 -0.02 0.61 -9.22
N THR A 42 -0.43 1.67 -8.53
CA THR A 42 -0.06 3.05 -8.89
C THR A 42 1.44 3.31 -8.99
N ALA A 43 2.26 2.67 -8.15
CA ALA A 43 3.72 2.83 -8.20
C ALA A 43 4.34 2.32 -9.52
N SER A 44 3.67 1.40 -10.21
CA SER A 44 4.05 0.92 -11.54
C SER A 44 3.46 1.72 -12.70
N GLY A 45 2.68 2.76 -12.41
CA GLY A 45 1.91 3.47 -13.44
C GLY A 45 0.69 2.70 -13.93
N ASP A 46 0.06 1.88 -13.07
CA ASP A 46 -1.03 0.98 -13.43
C ASP A 46 -0.67 0.00 -14.57
N ALA A 47 0.52 -0.61 -14.48
CA ALA A 47 1.03 -1.51 -15.51
C ALA A 47 0.08 -2.72 -15.73
N PRO A 48 -0.47 -2.93 -16.94
CA PRO A 48 -1.44 -4.01 -17.21
C PRO A 48 -0.91 -5.40 -16.84
N GLY A 49 0.34 -5.71 -17.18
CA GLY A 49 0.96 -6.98 -16.83
C GLY A 49 1.11 -7.20 -15.32
N TYR A 50 1.18 -6.14 -14.52
CA TYR A 50 1.22 -6.26 -13.06
C TYR A 50 -0.17 -6.55 -12.49
N ILE A 51 -1.20 -5.90 -13.06
CA ILE A 51 -2.60 -6.17 -12.74
C ILE A 51 -2.97 -7.62 -13.11
N GLU A 52 -2.57 -8.10 -14.28
CA GLU A 52 -2.81 -9.48 -14.73
C GLU A 52 -2.14 -10.50 -13.80
N LYS A 53 -0.89 -10.26 -13.39
CA LYS A 53 -0.20 -11.09 -12.39
C LYS A 53 -0.97 -11.17 -11.08
N PHE A 54 -1.48 -10.04 -10.58
CA PHE A 54 -2.28 -9.99 -9.36
C PHE A 54 -3.53 -10.87 -9.46
N HIS A 55 -4.33 -10.71 -10.52
CA HIS A 55 -5.53 -11.53 -10.72
C HIS A 55 -5.20 -13.01 -10.88
N THR A 56 -4.12 -13.33 -11.59
CA THR A 56 -3.67 -14.72 -11.78
C THR A 56 -3.32 -15.39 -10.44
N ALA A 57 -2.57 -14.68 -9.59
CA ALA A 57 -2.17 -15.21 -8.28
C ALA A 57 -3.36 -15.42 -7.33
N LEU A 58 -4.35 -14.52 -7.36
CA LEU A 58 -5.51 -14.55 -6.47
C LEU A 58 -6.65 -15.43 -7.01
N ALA A 59 -6.63 -15.82 -8.29
CA ALA A 59 -7.67 -16.64 -8.92
C ALA A 59 -7.87 -18.01 -8.23
N ALA A 60 -6.80 -18.60 -7.69
CA ALA A 60 -6.85 -19.88 -6.97
C ALA A 60 -7.26 -19.74 -5.49
N ARG A 61 -7.48 -18.51 -5.01
CA ARG A 61 -7.75 -18.20 -3.60
C ARG A 61 -9.25 -17.98 -3.38
N ALA A 62 -9.73 -18.33 -2.20
CA ALA A 62 -11.09 -17.99 -1.77
C ALA A 62 -11.19 -16.50 -1.43
N CYS A 63 -11.22 -15.63 -2.45
CA CYS A 63 -11.31 -14.19 -2.29
C CYS A 63 -12.07 -13.53 -3.46
N GLU A 64 -12.28 -12.22 -3.37
CA GLU A 64 -12.80 -11.36 -4.44
C GLU A 64 -11.72 -10.35 -4.84
N PRO A 65 -10.88 -10.66 -5.85
CA PRO A 65 -9.83 -9.75 -6.28
C PRO A 65 -10.41 -8.60 -7.11
N VAL A 66 -10.04 -7.38 -6.75
CA VAL A 66 -10.30 -6.16 -7.52
C VAL A 66 -9.02 -5.34 -7.61
N HIS A 67 -8.98 -4.37 -8.50
CA HIS A 67 -7.87 -3.43 -8.58
C HIS A 67 -8.42 -2.01 -8.76
N LEU A 68 -7.63 -1.03 -8.37
CA LEU A 68 -7.95 0.38 -8.49
C LEU A 68 -6.84 1.10 -9.26
N GLU A 69 -7.13 1.43 -10.51
CA GLU A 69 -6.31 2.29 -11.35
C GLU A 69 -6.55 3.76 -11.00
N LEU A 70 -5.48 4.56 -10.98
CA LEU A 70 -5.54 6.01 -10.82
C LEU A 70 -5.22 6.76 -12.13
N PHE A 71 -4.42 6.17 -13.01
CA PHE A 71 -4.08 6.73 -14.33
C PHE A 71 -5.23 6.59 -15.34
N ARG A 72 -6.06 5.54 -15.19
CA ARG A 72 -7.26 5.29 -16.02
C ARG A 72 -8.51 5.14 -15.15
N ARG A 73 -8.60 5.96 -14.11
CA ARG A 73 -9.61 5.83 -13.05
C ARG A 73 -11.05 5.89 -13.58
N THR A 74 -11.79 4.82 -13.36
CA THR A 74 -13.25 4.74 -13.57
C THR A 74 -14.05 4.93 -12.28
N VAL A 75 -13.43 4.68 -11.12
CA VAL A 75 -14.04 4.86 -9.78
C VAL A 75 -14.08 6.34 -9.41
N THR A 76 -15.27 6.87 -9.15
CA THR A 76 -15.48 8.28 -8.78
C THR A 76 -15.34 8.53 -7.29
N ASP A 77 -15.96 7.69 -6.45
CA ASP A 77 -15.85 7.75 -5.00
C ASP A 77 -14.76 6.80 -4.48
N LEU A 78 -13.52 7.29 -4.48
CA LEU A 78 -12.35 6.54 -4.01
C LEU A 78 -12.49 6.15 -2.52
N ARG A 79 -13.05 7.03 -1.70
CA ARG A 79 -13.17 6.79 -0.26
C ARG A 79 -14.12 5.63 0.00
N ALA A 80 -15.32 5.68 -0.58
CA ALA A 80 -16.28 4.58 -0.44
C ALA A 80 -15.72 3.28 -1.02
N PHE A 81 -15.05 3.35 -2.17
CA PHE A 81 -14.44 2.17 -2.79
C PHE A 81 -13.39 1.52 -1.89
N VAL A 82 -12.39 2.27 -1.41
CA VAL A 82 -11.31 1.76 -0.55
C VAL A 82 -11.86 1.24 0.78
N LEU A 83 -12.81 1.95 1.40
CA LEU A 83 -13.42 1.52 2.66
C LEU A 83 -14.34 0.30 2.51
N SER A 84 -14.73 -0.07 1.28
CA SER A 84 -15.50 -1.29 1.02
C SER A 84 -14.63 -2.55 0.87
N GLN A 85 -13.30 -2.40 0.89
CA GLN A 85 -12.34 -3.50 0.76
C GLN A 85 -11.99 -4.07 2.13
N ASP A 86 -11.68 -5.37 2.15
CA ASP A 86 -11.24 -6.06 3.37
C ASP A 86 -9.72 -6.06 3.50
N VAL A 87 -9.04 -6.02 2.35
CA VAL A 87 -7.60 -5.95 2.21
C VAL A 87 -7.28 -4.98 1.08
N VAL A 88 -6.24 -4.17 1.25
CA VAL A 88 -5.68 -3.33 0.19
C VAL A 88 -4.19 -3.65 0.04
N TYR A 89 -3.81 -4.20 -1.11
CA TYR A 89 -2.43 -4.43 -1.58
C TYR A 89 -1.92 -3.18 -2.28
N VAL A 90 -0.72 -2.71 -1.94
CA VAL A 90 -0.04 -1.62 -2.68
C VAL A 90 1.14 -2.21 -3.43
N GLY A 91 1.12 -2.10 -4.76
CA GLY A 91 2.19 -2.61 -5.61
C GLY A 91 3.48 -1.79 -5.50
N GLY A 92 4.61 -2.46 -5.69
CA GLY A 92 5.92 -1.82 -5.76
C GLY A 92 6.13 -1.01 -7.05
N GLY A 93 7.19 -0.19 -7.07
CA GLY A 93 7.56 0.63 -8.23
C GLY A 93 8.17 1.97 -7.81
N ASN A 94 7.86 3.04 -8.54
CA ASN A 94 8.33 4.38 -8.20
C ASN A 94 7.43 5.01 -7.11
N THR A 95 7.83 4.84 -5.85
CA THR A 95 7.10 5.36 -4.67
C THR A 95 6.94 6.88 -4.68
N ALA A 96 7.94 7.62 -5.17
CA ALA A 96 7.86 9.08 -5.25
C ALA A 96 6.73 9.52 -6.21
N ASN A 97 6.66 8.91 -7.39
CA ASN A 97 5.59 9.17 -8.35
C ASN A 97 4.23 8.73 -7.81
N MET A 98 4.14 7.58 -7.14
CA MET A 98 2.91 7.12 -6.50
C MET A 98 2.38 8.15 -5.50
N LEU A 99 3.22 8.64 -4.59
CA LEU A 99 2.82 9.63 -3.59
C LEU A 99 2.37 10.94 -4.23
N ALA A 100 3.02 11.36 -5.32
CA ALA A 100 2.58 12.53 -6.10
C ALA A 100 1.18 12.31 -6.71
N VAL A 101 0.93 11.15 -7.32
CA VAL A 101 -0.38 10.78 -7.88
C VAL A 101 -1.44 10.74 -6.77
N TRP A 102 -1.16 10.12 -5.63
CA TRP A 102 -2.11 10.03 -4.51
C TRP A 102 -2.49 11.42 -3.95
N ARG A 103 -1.53 12.35 -3.85
CA ARG A 103 -1.79 13.75 -3.45
C ARG A 103 -2.75 14.46 -4.43
N VAL A 104 -2.64 14.18 -5.73
CA VAL A 104 -3.53 14.75 -6.76
C VAL A 104 -4.92 14.11 -6.69
N HIS A 105 -5.01 12.80 -6.45
CA HIS A 105 -6.27 12.06 -6.45
C HIS A 105 -7.04 12.08 -5.12
N GLY A 106 -6.47 12.67 -4.08
CA GLY A 106 -7.20 13.08 -2.87
C GLY A 106 -6.80 12.33 -1.62
N HIS A 107 -5.70 12.78 -1.02
CA HIS A 107 -5.60 13.03 0.42
C HIS A 107 -4.51 14.08 0.70
N TYR A 108 -4.72 15.33 0.25
CA TYR A 108 -4.47 16.55 1.03
C TYR A 108 -4.99 17.78 0.28
N ASP A 109 -5.95 18.45 0.93
CA ASP A 109 -6.63 19.72 0.68
C ASP A 109 -7.08 20.15 -0.73
N SER A 110 -8.37 20.45 -0.75
CA SER A 110 -9.18 21.14 -1.74
C SER A 110 -8.79 22.62 -1.89
N GLU A 111 -8.35 23.07 -3.09
CA GLU A 111 -8.72 24.36 -3.74
C GLU A 111 -7.88 24.71 -5.02
N PRO A 112 -8.36 25.63 -5.90
CA PRO A 112 -8.12 25.65 -7.36
C PRO A 112 -6.88 26.37 -7.94
N SER A 113 -5.94 26.90 -7.17
CA SER A 113 -4.84 27.75 -7.70
C SER A 113 -3.52 27.02 -8.01
N ARG A 114 -3.60 25.79 -8.56
CA ARG A 114 -2.57 24.75 -8.41
C ARG A 114 -1.40 24.66 -9.41
N ARG A 115 -1.19 25.60 -10.34
CA ARG A 115 -0.10 25.45 -11.35
C ARG A 115 1.24 26.13 -10.99
N PRO A 116 1.28 27.38 -10.50
CA PRO A 116 2.54 28.03 -10.18
C PRO A 116 3.18 27.53 -8.86
N GLY A 117 2.39 27.16 -7.86
CA GLY A 117 2.89 26.63 -6.58
C GLY A 117 3.38 25.17 -6.63
N TYR A 118 2.85 24.37 -7.55
CA TYR A 118 3.27 22.98 -7.79
C TYR A 118 4.70 22.88 -8.35
N LEU A 119 5.10 23.84 -9.20
CA LEU A 119 6.46 23.92 -9.74
C LEU A 119 7.50 24.33 -8.69
N ALA A 120 7.10 25.04 -7.64
CA ALA A 120 7.98 25.37 -6.51
C ALA A 120 8.14 24.19 -5.53
N ALA A 121 7.08 23.42 -5.27
CA ALA A 121 7.10 22.31 -4.31
C ALA A 121 7.92 21.09 -4.76
N VAL A 122 8.05 20.85 -6.07
CA VAL A 122 8.86 19.72 -6.58
C VAL A 122 10.37 19.96 -6.40
N ASN A 123 10.80 21.21 -6.28
CA ASN A 123 12.23 21.56 -6.18
C ASN A 123 12.80 21.45 -4.75
N ASP A 124 11.97 21.22 -3.72
CA ASP A 124 12.29 21.50 -2.30
C ASP A 124 11.84 20.41 -1.26
N LEU A 125 11.88 19.11 -1.59
CA LEU A 125 11.60 17.97 -0.65
C LEU A 125 10.13 17.74 -0.20
N ALA A 126 9.15 17.81 -1.11
CA ALA A 126 7.72 17.72 -0.80
C ALA A 126 7.10 16.31 -0.58
N LEU A 127 7.68 15.42 0.25
CA LEU A 127 7.01 14.18 0.69
C LEU A 127 6.76 14.19 2.21
N PRO A 128 5.59 13.77 2.71
CA PRO A 128 5.38 13.67 4.15
C PRO A 128 6.10 12.42 4.69
N GLY A 129 6.42 12.41 5.98
CA GLY A 129 6.86 11.19 6.66
C GLY A 129 5.88 10.03 6.47
N GLY A 130 6.38 8.80 6.39
CA GLY A 130 5.63 7.64 5.97
C GLY A 130 6.23 6.31 6.43
N TRP A 131 5.70 5.23 5.87
CA TRP A 131 6.14 3.86 6.14
C TRP A 131 6.82 3.30 4.89
N ALA A 132 7.95 2.63 5.06
CA ALA A 132 8.69 1.95 3.99
C ALA A 132 8.95 0.49 4.40
N LEU A 133 8.74 -0.45 3.48
CA LEU A 133 8.93 -1.88 3.72
C LEU A 133 10.14 -2.37 2.95
N ASP A 134 10.94 -3.23 3.58
CA ASP A 134 11.90 -4.06 2.87
C ASP A 134 11.17 -5.11 2.01
N ASP A 135 11.83 -5.59 0.95
CA ASP A 135 11.31 -6.68 0.15
C ASP A 135 11.11 -7.96 0.98
N GLY A 136 9.93 -8.55 0.89
CA GLY A 136 9.48 -9.70 1.68
C GLY A 136 8.91 -9.33 3.05
N ALA A 137 8.77 -8.03 3.37
CA ALA A 137 8.10 -7.55 4.58
C ALA A 137 6.68 -7.05 4.32
N ALA A 138 5.86 -7.14 5.36
CA ALA A 138 4.46 -6.78 5.36
C ALA A 138 4.12 -6.00 6.63
N ALA A 139 3.27 -5.00 6.53
CA ALA A 139 2.73 -4.26 7.67
C ALA A 139 1.20 -4.30 7.66
N LEU A 140 0.63 -4.77 8.76
CA LEU A 140 -0.80 -4.86 8.99
C LEU A 140 -1.26 -3.63 9.78
N PHE A 141 -2.23 -2.91 9.24
CA PHE A 141 -2.88 -1.78 9.90
C PHE A 141 -4.36 -2.06 10.11
N THR A 142 -4.86 -1.75 11.30
CA THR A 142 -6.29 -1.78 11.61
C THR A 142 -6.70 -0.43 12.16
N GLY A 143 -7.57 0.27 11.44
CA GLY A 143 -8.07 1.59 11.88
C GLY A 143 -6.99 2.66 11.89
N GLY A 144 -6.06 2.57 10.94
CA GLY A 144 -4.91 3.47 10.85
C GLY A 144 -3.80 3.21 11.88
N ARG A 145 -3.94 2.20 12.73
CA ARG A 145 -2.91 1.82 13.71
C ARG A 145 -2.15 0.61 13.20
N LEU A 146 -0.82 0.65 13.26
CA LEU A 146 0.02 -0.51 12.99
C LEU A 146 -0.26 -1.59 14.04
N VAL A 147 -0.63 -2.78 13.60
CA VAL A 147 -1.00 -3.94 14.43
C VAL A 147 0.09 -5.00 14.42
N ASP A 148 0.63 -5.32 13.24
CA ASP A 148 1.67 -6.34 13.10
C ASP A 148 2.63 -5.98 11.98
N VAL A 149 3.86 -6.50 12.07
CA VAL A 149 4.85 -6.45 11.01
C VAL A 149 5.38 -7.87 10.84
N VAL A 150 5.20 -8.45 9.66
CA VAL A 150 5.62 -9.81 9.37
C VAL A 150 6.58 -9.83 8.19
N THR A 151 7.37 -10.87 8.10
CA THR A 151 8.34 -11.06 7.02
C THR A 151 8.45 -12.52 6.67
N ARG A 152 8.76 -12.82 5.42
CA ARG A 152 9.25 -14.15 5.01
C ARG A 152 10.78 -14.25 4.97
N ARG A 153 11.47 -13.11 5.03
CA ARG A 153 12.93 -12.99 4.96
C ARG A 153 13.49 -12.59 6.32
N PRO A 154 14.39 -13.38 6.93
CA PRO A 154 15.10 -12.97 8.13
C PRO A 154 15.79 -11.61 7.92
N GLY A 155 15.56 -10.68 8.84
CA GLY A 155 16.18 -9.35 8.82
C GLY A 155 15.49 -8.28 7.97
N ALA A 156 14.46 -8.62 7.19
CA ALA A 156 13.63 -7.59 6.54
C ALA A 156 12.74 -6.87 7.56
N THR A 157 12.57 -5.57 7.40
CA THR A 157 11.96 -4.67 8.39
C THR A 157 10.93 -3.73 7.78
N LEU A 158 10.12 -3.12 8.66
CA LEU A 158 9.33 -1.93 8.35
C LEU A 158 10.09 -0.71 8.89
N ARG A 159 10.31 0.31 8.07
CA ARG A 159 10.88 1.60 8.50
C ARG A 159 9.79 2.65 8.61
N ARG A 160 9.80 3.38 9.72
CA ARG A 160 9.09 4.65 9.86
C ARG A 160 10.05 5.76 9.47
N VAL A 161 9.65 6.58 8.51
CA VAL A 161 10.37 7.80 8.11
C VAL A 161 9.59 8.99 8.66
N ASP A 162 10.20 9.78 9.52
CA ASP A 162 9.61 11.01 10.04
C ASP A 162 10.47 12.21 9.62
N VAL A 163 9.82 13.35 9.42
CA VAL A 163 10.47 14.62 9.09
C VAL A 163 10.27 15.56 10.29
N GLY A 164 11.37 15.97 10.90
CA GLY A 164 11.39 16.91 12.02
C GLY A 164 10.95 18.32 11.61
N ALA A 165 10.63 19.15 12.60
CA ALA A 165 10.22 20.55 12.36
C ALA A 165 11.34 21.41 11.74
N ASP A 166 12.59 20.97 11.86
CA ASP A 166 13.80 21.53 11.26
C ASP A 166 14.09 20.96 9.86
N GLY A 167 13.24 20.08 9.34
CA GLY A 167 13.43 19.38 8.06
C GLY A 167 14.36 18.17 8.15
N ALA A 168 14.87 17.81 9.33
CA ALA A 168 15.72 16.63 9.49
C ALA A 168 14.90 15.34 9.28
N VAL A 169 15.44 14.43 8.47
CA VAL A 169 14.81 13.12 8.22
C VAL A 169 15.37 12.11 9.21
N THR A 170 14.47 11.41 9.92
CA THR A 170 14.84 10.31 10.82
C THR A 170 14.16 9.02 10.37
N GLU A 171 14.91 7.93 10.39
CA GLU A 171 14.39 6.60 10.09
C GLU A 171 14.46 5.71 11.34
N THR A 172 13.33 5.09 11.68
CA THR A 172 13.26 4.10 12.77
C THR A 172 12.82 2.76 12.22
N ALA A 173 13.69 1.76 12.29
CA ALA A 173 13.36 0.39 11.94
C ALA A 173 12.44 -0.26 12.99
N ARG A 174 11.45 -1.01 12.53
CA ARG A 174 10.57 -1.87 13.31
C ARG A 174 10.84 -3.32 12.91
N PRO A 175 11.17 -4.20 13.87
CA PRO A 175 11.42 -5.60 13.57
C PRO A 175 10.15 -6.27 13.05
N ALA A 176 10.33 -7.19 12.11
CA ALA A 176 9.27 -8.02 11.57
C ALA A 176 9.36 -9.45 12.13
N ARG A 177 8.22 -10.06 12.41
CA ARG A 177 8.12 -11.46 12.82
C ARG A 177 8.22 -12.37 11.60
N LEU A 178 9.07 -13.39 11.65
CA LEU A 178 9.23 -14.35 10.56
C LEU A 178 7.99 -15.27 10.46
N LEU A 179 7.45 -15.43 9.25
CA LEU A 179 6.39 -16.38 8.94
C LEU A 179 6.96 -17.76 8.59
N GLY A 180 6.19 -18.82 8.85
CA GLY A 180 6.56 -20.20 8.51
C GLY A 180 7.64 -20.81 9.41
N THR A 181 7.77 -20.31 10.64
CA THR A 181 8.58 -20.95 11.70
C THR A 181 7.80 -22.03 12.42
#